data_AF-A0A9P7BI84-F1
#
_entry.id   AF-A0A9P7BI84-F1
#
_cell.length_a   1.000
_cell.length_b   1.000
_cell.length_c   1.000
_cell.angle_alpha   90.00
_cell.angle_beta   90.00
_cell.angle_gamma   90.00
#
_symmetry.space_group_name_H-M   'P 1'
#
loop_
_entity.id
_entity.type
_entity.pdbx_description
1 polymer ?
#
loop_
_entity_poly.entity_id
_entity_poly.type
_entity_poly.pdbx_seq_one_letter_code
_entity_poly.pdbx_strand_id
1 'polypeptide(L)' 'MMRALSGIEKSTGSIAFAGQDLGGVSAHKRVGLGIAHVPEGRQVFPDQTVFDNLMLGAFLRKEPPAELAAEIERC' A
#
# COMPACT_ATOMS: atom_id res chain seq x y z
N MET A 1 -14.30 -9.66 -0.90
CA MET A 1 -13.34 -9.88 -2.01
C MET A 1 -12.09 -9.02 -1.89
N MET A 2 -12.17 -7.67 -1.90
CA MET A 2 -10.97 -6.80 -1.82
C MET A 2 -10.10 -7.06 -0.59
N ARG A 3 -10.72 -7.29 0.58
CA ARG A 3 -10.02 -7.61 1.83
C ARG A 3 -9.26 -8.95 1.79
N ALA A 4 -9.72 -9.90 0.97
CA ALA A 4 -9.01 -11.17 0.75
C ALA A 4 -7.82 -10.98 -0.21
N LEU A 5 -7.98 -10.19 -1.27
CA LEU A 5 -6.90 -9.82 -2.19
C LEU A 5 -5.79 -9.03 -1.48
N SER A 6 -6.13 -8.14 -0.54
CA SER A 6 -5.13 -7.41 0.26
C SER A 6 -4.55 -8.22 1.42
N GLY A 7 -5.08 -9.43 1.69
CA GLY A 7 -4.61 -10.29 2.78
C GLY A 7 -5.07 -9.87 4.17
N ILE A 8 -6.03 -8.95 4.26
CA ILE A 8 -6.66 -8.51 5.52
C ILE A 8 -7.61 -9.60 6.07
N GLU A 9 -8.24 -10.36 5.18
CA GLU A 9 -9.17 -11.43 5.53
C GLU A 9 -8.72 -12.76 4.92
N LYS A 10 -8.95 -13.86 5.64
CA LYS A 10 -8.66 -15.20 5.13
C LYS A 10 -9.66 -15.55 4.03
N SER A 11 -9.17 -16.18 2.98
CA SER A 11 -9.98 -16.75 1.90
C SER A 11 -9.65 -18.20 1.68
N THR A 12 -10.62 -18.96 1.18
CA THR A 12 -10.42 -20.30 0.65
C THR A 12 -10.27 -20.25 -0.88
N GLY A 13 -9.63 -21.26 -1.46
CA GLY A 13 -9.29 -21.28 -2.89
C GLY A 13 -7.95 -20.60 -3.21
N SER A 14 -7.74 -20.26 -4.47
CA SER A 14 -6.52 -19.63 -4.98
C SER A 14 -6.74 -18.15 -5.31
N ILE A 15 -5.79 -17.30 -4.94
CA ILE A 15 -5.78 -15.88 -5.33
C ILE A 15 -4.48 -15.62 -6.07
N ALA A 16 -4.54 -15.16 -7.31
CA ALA A 16 -3.38 -14.77 -8.08
C ALA A 16 -3.44 -13.28 -8.46
N PHE A 17 -2.28 -12.63 -8.51
CA PHE A 17 -2.11 -11.26 -8.99
C PHE A 17 -0.87 -11.19 -9.89
N ALA A 18 -1.00 -10.57 -11.07
CA ALA A 18 0.09 -10.46 -12.05
C ALA A 18 0.81 -11.80 -12.37
N GLY A 19 0.05 -12.91 -12.41
CA GLY A 19 0.60 -14.25 -12.66
C GLY A 19 1.25 -14.91 -11.45
N GLN A 20 1.31 -14.26 -10.29
CA GLN A 20 1.85 -14.78 -9.05
C GLN A 20 0.72 -15.24 -8.10
N ASP A 21 0.82 -16.46 -7.57
CA ASP A 21 -0.05 -16.93 -6.50
C ASP A 21 0.25 -16.19 -5.18
N LEU A 22 -0.81 -15.70 -4.53
CA LEU A 22 -0.77 -15.01 -3.24
C LEU A 22 -1.09 -15.94 -2.07
N GLY A 23 -1.27 -17.24 -2.32
CA GLY A 23 -1.38 -18.27 -1.30
C GLY A 23 -0.25 -18.17 -0.27
N GLY A 24 -0.59 -17.93 1.00
CA GLY A 24 0.38 -17.79 2.09
C GLY A 24 1.16 -16.46 2.13
N VAL A 25 0.98 -15.56 1.15
CA VAL A 25 1.61 -14.22 1.20
C VAL A 25 0.87 -13.32 2.18
N SER A 26 1.55 -12.88 3.23
CA SER A 26 1.02 -11.97 4.25
C SER A 26 0.73 -10.57 3.71
N ALA A 27 -0.28 -9.89 4.27
CA ALA A 27 -0.71 -8.55 3.82
C ALA A 27 0.44 -7.53 3.68
N HIS A 28 1.34 -7.45 4.68
CA HIS A 28 2.48 -6.53 4.67
C HIS A 28 3.50 -6.80 3.55
N LYS A 29 3.51 -7.99 2.94
CA LYS A 29 4.38 -8.31 1.80
C LYS A 29 3.72 -7.98 0.45
N ARG A 30 2.38 -7.94 0.41
CA ARG A 30 1.61 -7.70 -0.82
C ARG A 30 1.80 -6.29 -1.36
N VAL A 31 2.06 -5.31 -0.49
CA VAL A 31 2.39 -3.93 -0.92
C VAL A 31 3.66 -3.87 -1.77
N GLY A 32 4.68 -4.70 -1.45
CA GLY A 32 5.88 -4.83 -2.27
C GLY A 32 5.65 -5.53 -3.62
N LEU A 33 4.49 -6.18 -3.80
CA LEU A 33 4.05 -6.76 -5.07
C LEU A 33 3.21 -5.79 -5.90
N GLY A 34 3.07 -4.53 -5.45
CA GLY A 34 2.26 -3.51 -6.11
C GLY A 34 0.79 -3.48 -5.70
N ILE A 35 0.41 -4.19 -4.63
CA ILE A 35 -0.97 -4.20 -4.12
C ILE A 35 -1.12 -3.17 -3.00
N ALA A 36 -1.74 -2.04 -3.31
CA ALA A 36 -2.18 -1.06 -2.32
C ALA A 36 -3.68 -1.19 -2.05
N HIS A 37 -4.10 -1.05 -0.80
CA HIS A 37 -5.50 -1.10 -0.41
C HIS A 37 -5.92 0.19 0.28
N VAL A 38 -6.89 0.89 -0.30
CA VAL A 38 -7.52 2.07 0.30
C VAL A 38 -8.89 1.62 0.83
N PRO A 39 -9.05 1.42 2.15
CA PRO A 39 -10.32 1.01 2.74
C PRO A 39 -11.36 2.14 2.63
N GLU A 40 -12.64 1.77 2.75
CA GLU A 40 -13.73 2.74 2.83
C GLU A 40 -13.62 3.59 4.12
N GLY A 41 -13.89 4.89 4.01
CA GLY A 41 -13.67 5.88 5.08
C GLY A 41 -12.26 6.48 5.02
N ARG A 42 -12.14 7.80 5.23
CA ARG A 42 -10.85 8.51 5.26
C ARG A 42 -9.98 8.01 6.42
N GLN A 43 -9.18 6.98 6.16
CA GLN A 43 -8.13 6.51 7.08
C GLN A 43 -6.81 7.24 6.81
N VAL A 44 -6.88 8.57 6.68
CA VAL A 44 -5.69 9.43 6.75
C VAL A 44 -5.40 9.73 8.22
N PHE A 45 -4.15 10.03 8.56
CA PHE A 45 -3.79 10.52 9.90
C PHE A 45 -4.15 12.01 9.97
N PRO A 46 -5.27 12.38 10.65
CA PRO A 46 -5.83 13.73 10.57
C PRO A 46 -5.00 14.78 11.33
N ASP A 47 -4.15 14.31 12.24
CA ASP A 47 -3.18 15.07 13.01
C ASP A 47 -1.88 15.35 12.25
N GLN A 48 -1.72 14.75 11.07
CA GLN A 48 -0.55 14.92 10.21
C GLN A 48 -0.86 15.83 9.01
N THR A 49 0.17 16.49 8.48
CA THR A 49 0.00 17.27 7.25
C THR A 49 -0.26 16.36 6.04
N VAL A 50 -0.73 16.93 4.92
CA VAL A 50 -0.85 16.20 3.65
C VAL A 50 0.51 15.63 3.23
N PHE A 51 1.56 16.44 3.36
CA PHE A 51 2.94 16.03 3.05
C PHE A 51 3.36 14.80 3.87
N ASP A 52 3.13 14.83 5.18
CA ASP A 52 3.50 13.71 6.07
C ASP A 52 2.72 12.43 5.73
N ASN A 53 1.42 12.53 5.43
CA ASN A 53 0.62 11.39 5.00
C ASN A 53 1.14 10.79 3.68
N LEU A 54 1.55 11.63 2.72
CA LEU A 54 2.09 11.19 1.44
C LEU A 54 3.48 10.54 1.60
N MET A 55 4.35 11.14 2.42
CA MET A 55 5.66 10.58 2.75
C MET A 55 5.52 9.22 3.46
N LEU A 56 4.57 9.09 4.38
CA LEU A 56 4.29 7.83 5.07
C LEU A 56 3.83 6.73 4.08
N GLY A 57 2.99 7.08 3.10
CA GLY A 57 2.53 6.16 2.06
C GLY A 57 3.63 5.69 1.12
N ALA A 58 4.69 6.47 0.97
CA ALA A 58 5.82 6.20 0.07
C ALA A 58 6.92 5.33 0.70
N PHE A 59 6.67 4.64 1.82
CA PHE A 59 7.71 3.94 2.60
C PHE A 59 8.53 2.87 1.84
N LEU A 60 8.04 2.35 0.72
CA LEU A 60 8.75 1.37 -0.13
C LEU A 60 9.51 1.99 -1.30
N ARG A 61 9.36 3.30 -1.54
CA ARG A 61 10.16 4.03 -2.52
C ARG A 61 11.63 4.00 -2.08
N LYS A 62 12.53 3.92 -3.05
CA LYS A 62 13.97 3.75 -2.81
C LYS A 62 14.75 5.05 -3.01
N GLU A 63 14.10 6.03 -3.62
CA GLU A 63 14.64 7.35 -3.86
C GLU A 63 14.96 8.05 -2.52
N PRO A 64 16.00 8.89 -2.48
CA PRO A 64 16.31 9.68 -1.30
C PRO A 64 15.10 10.52 -0.84
N PRO A 65 14.91 10.71 0.48
CA PRO A 65 13.78 11.50 0.99
C PRO A 65 13.67 12.90 0.39
N ALA A 66 14.80 13.54 0.05
CA ALA A 66 14.82 14.86 -0.58
C ALA A 66 14.24 14.84 -2.02
N GLU A 67 14.53 13.79 -2.80
CA GLU A 67 14.00 13.65 -4.16
C GLU A 67 12.51 13.35 -4.14
N LEU A 68 12.09 12.48 -3.22
CA LEU A 68 10.68 12.16 -3.02
C LEU A 68 9.87 13.38 -2.53
N ALA A 69 10.43 14.16 -1.60
CA ALA A 69 9.81 15.40 -1.13
C ALA A 69 9.61 16.39 -2.28
N ALA A 70 10.65 16.59 -3.10
CA ALA A 70 10.55 17.45 -4.28
C ALA A 70 9.53 16.94 -5.31
N GLU A 71 9.36 15.62 -5.45
CA GLU A 71 8.33 15.05 -6.33
C GLU A 71 6.91 15.31 -5.79
N ILE A 72 6.70 15.14 -4.48
CA ILE A 72 5.42 15.37 -3.81
C ILE A 72 5.01 16.84 -3.89
N GLU A 73 5.94 17.78 -3.73
CA GLU A 73 5.67 19.22 -3.82
C GLU A 73 5.28 19.69 -5.22
N ARG A 74 5.57 18.89 -6.27
CA ARG A 74 5.18 19.18 -7.65
C ARG A 74 3.79 18.66 -8.02
N CYS A 75 3.18 17.82 -7.17
CA CYS A 75 1.85 17.24 -7.39
C CYS A 75 0.76 18.19 -6.89
#